data_AF-A0A6V7I3S9-F1
#
_entry.id   AF-A0A6V7I3S9-F1
#
_cell.length_a   1.000
_cell.length_b   1.000
_cell.length_c   1.000
_cell.angle_alpha   90.00
_cell.angle_beta   90.00
_cell.angle_gamma   90.00
#
_symmetry.space_group_name_H-M   'P 1'
#
loop_
_entity.id
_entity.type
_entity.pdbx_description
1 polymer ?
#
loop_
_entity_poly.entity_id
_entity_poly.type
_entity_poly.pdbx_seq_one_letter_code
_entity_poly.pdbx_strand_id
1 'polypeptide(L)'
;IPNDSQLHCQIKNLASKVLFALSVNFFTAVFNRISIHLQELSVSSEENPDCSDIELIQHINIDIVRLIQLLMEIVQKARQLKKTAHMSLMNSLERAIWNWMDNYPHEFAAIQRKPNDNLAKVCSELFDILDFFAENKKNRAATVWPLQMMLLVLSPKILEEIANAETGAPCSPKHSKKRQFIEGVKRGVSAHGGSSKQLTEAAAITCVRLCKASTYINNLDSSNVTFGLVQHVMGDLTALLFNPSKPFAREKSYLAQDIDLMIDCFVSCFRIKPHNDEIIKVCLNLNSPSIYQFVLVSSLYRIATQVRLSWWPRIECIYPRSADLRNLFTETLNKVTQSYISHTPLRMIQNFTMKGKEQGKYKDKGEDIASHKNLLLWMVRLIHTDPMLMLYNQGKPGHEMQSSTLELINGLVSLVHQPTMPDIASEAMEALLVLHHPDKIKVWNPDDPIKTFWDVSSQVLFSISQKLIQHQIVNYTDILKWLREILVRRNAFLASMKDYANVGSHIAICKQAHIKLEVVFFTYLWSVDMEAVLVSLSCFALMCEEADIRCGSDEVAVTSLVPNYHLYIELAQTSNVLTT
;
A
#
# COMPACT_ATOMS: atom_id res chain seq x y z
N ILE A 1 -21.24 -3.48 -2.42
CA ILE A 1 -20.87 -4.89 -2.68
C ILE A 1 -20.55 -5.49 -1.32
N PRO A 2 -21.40 -6.37 -0.78
CA PRO A 2 -21.36 -6.71 0.64
C PRO A 2 -20.22 -7.69 0.95
N ASN A 3 -19.77 -7.68 2.20
CA ASN A 3 -18.57 -8.30 2.81
C ASN A 3 -18.20 -9.75 2.43
N ASP A 4 -19.05 -10.52 1.75
CA ASP A 4 -18.78 -11.91 1.39
C ASP A 4 -17.53 -12.04 0.51
N SER A 5 -17.25 -11.11 -0.41
CA SER A 5 -16.05 -11.24 -1.26
C SER A 5 -14.73 -11.04 -0.49
N GLN A 6 -14.74 -10.23 0.57
CA GLN A 6 -13.54 -9.92 1.34
C GLN A 6 -13.16 -11.07 2.29
N LEU A 7 -14.15 -11.69 2.95
CA LEU A 7 -13.93 -12.88 3.77
C LEU A 7 -13.46 -14.07 2.91
N HIS A 8 -14.08 -14.30 1.76
CA HIS A 8 -13.63 -15.34 0.81
C HIS A 8 -12.20 -15.10 0.34
N CYS A 9 -11.82 -13.85 0.06
CA CYS A 9 -10.45 -13.50 -0.32
C CYS A 9 -9.46 -13.75 0.82
N GLN A 10 -9.82 -13.40 2.07
CA GLN A 10 -8.99 -13.68 3.25
C GLN A 10 -8.80 -15.18 3.47
N ILE A 11 -9.87 -15.98 3.37
CA ILE A 11 -9.80 -17.44 3.48
C ILE A 11 -8.91 -18.01 2.37
N LYS A 12 -9.09 -17.57 1.12
CA LYS A 12 -8.25 -18.01 0.00
C LYS A 12 -6.76 -17.67 0.23
N ASN A 13 -6.46 -16.50 0.77
CA ASN A 13 -5.09 -16.11 1.11
C ASN A 13 -4.50 -16.96 2.24
N LEU A 14 -5.27 -17.25 3.30
CA LEU A 14 -4.82 -18.13 4.38
C LEU A 14 -4.62 -19.56 3.88
N ALA A 15 -5.55 -20.10 3.10
CA ALA A 15 -5.44 -21.41 2.47
C ALA A 15 -4.21 -21.49 1.55
N SER A 16 -3.93 -20.45 0.76
CA SER A 16 -2.70 -20.37 -0.05
C SER A 16 -1.44 -20.49 0.79
N LYS A 17 -1.37 -19.85 1.97
CA LYS A 17 -0.21 -19.94 2.88
C LYS A 17 -0.04 -21.35 3.44
N VAL A 18 -1.15 -22.01 3.79
CA VAL A 18 -1.13 -23.41 4.24
C VAL A 18 -0.64 -24.34 3.14
N LEU A 19 -1.16 -24.20 1.91
CA LEU A 19 -0.72 -24.99 0.76
C LEU A 19 0.78 -24.79 0.48
N PHE A 20 1.25 -23.55 0.54
CA PHE A 20 2.67 -23.23 0.39
C PHE A 20 3.51 -23.96 1.45
N ALA A 21 3.14 -23.84 2.73
CA ALA A 21 3.86 -24.49 3.82
C ALA A 21 3.86 -26.03 3.70
N LEU A 22 2.73 -26.65 3.32
CA LEU A 22 2.64 -28.10 3.10
C LEU A 22 3.55 -28.56 1.95
N SER A 23 3.56 -27.82 0.85
CA SER A 23 4.34 -28.17 -0.34
C SER A 23 5.86 -28.09 -0.13
N VAL A 24 6.34 -27.46 0.95
CA VAL A 24 7.77 -27.49 1.33
C VAL A 24 8.24 -28.93 1.55
N ASN A 25 7.46 -29.70 2.31
CA ASN A 25 7.79 -31.08 2.69
C ASN A 25 7.13 -32.14 1.80
N PHE A 26 5.99 -31.82 1.17
CA PHE A 26 5.19 -32.78 0.40
C PHE A 26 5.10 -32.42 -1.09
N PHE A 27 6.15 -31.78 -1.64
CA PHE A 27 6.17 -31.34 -3.03
C PHE A 27 5.80 -32.45 -4.01
N THR A 28 6.40 -33.64 -3.90
CA THR A 28 6.16 -34.77 -4.81
C THR A 28 4.69 -35.17 -4.87
N ALA A 29 3.99 -35.18 -3.72
CA ALA A 29 2.57 -35.55 -3.69
C ALA A 29 1.71 -34.51 -4.42
N VAL A 30 1.96 -33.21 -4.18
CA VAL A 30 1.22 -32.13 -4.84
C VAL A 30 1.56 -32.05 -6.32
N PHE A 31 2.83 -32.21 -6.67
CA PHE A 31 3.32 -32.25 -8.05
C PHE A 31 2.70 -33.40 -8.84
N ASN A 32 2.63 -34.61 -8.27
CA ASN A 32 2.01 -35.76 -8.91
C ASN A 32 0.52 -35.52 -9.16
N ARG A 33 -0.19 -34.89 -8.22
CA ARG A 33 -1.60 -34.52 -8.42
C ARG A 33 -1.77 -33.55 -9.58
N ILE A 34 -0.95 -32.49 -9.65
CA ILE A 34 -0.93 -31.53 -10.76
C ILE A 34 -0.62 -32.24 -12.08
N SER A 35 0.38 -33.12 -12.10
CA SER A 35 0.79 -33.88 -13.30
C SER A 35 -0.34 -34.80 -13.80
N ILE A 36 -0.98 -35.57 -12.91
CA ILE A 36 -2.11 -36.45 -13.26
C ILE A 36 -3.24 -35.63 -13.85
N HIS A 37 -3.62 -34.52 -13.21
CA HIS A 37 -4.70 -33.69 -13.70
C HIS A 37 -4.37 -33.02 -15.05
N LEU A 38 -3.12 -32.56 -15.25
CA LEU A 38 -2.67 -32.09 -16.57
C LEU A 38 -2.78 -33.19 -17.65
N GLN A 39 -2.53 -34.45 -17.29
CA GLN A 39 -2.69 -35.57 -18.21
C GLN A 39 -4.17 -35.79 -18.55
N GLU A 40 -5.06 -35.77 -17.57
CA GLU A 40 -6.52 -35.89 -17.79
C GLU A 40 -7.01 -34.80 -18.74
N LEU A 41 -6.59 -33.55 -18.52
CA LEU A 41 -6.95 -32.40 -19.35
C LEU A 41 -6.39 -32.46 -20.77
N SER A 42 -5.26 -33.14 -20.97
CA SER A 42 -4.67 -33.33 -22.31
C SER A 42 -5.47 -34.30 -23.18
N VAL A 43 -6.18 -35.25 -22.56
CA VAL A 43 -6.98 -36.27 -23.25
C VAL A 43 -8.47 -35.91 -23.25
N SER A 44 -8.90 -34.96 -22.40
CA SER A 44 -10.29 -34.55 -22.29
C SER A 44 -10.85 -33.97 -23.59
N SER A 45 -12.07 -34.42 -23.92
CA SER A 45 -12.88 -33.88 -25.01
C SER A 45 -13.75 -32.69 -24.58
N GLU A 46 -13.85 -32.41 -23.28
CA GLU A 46 -14.65 -31.32 -22.75
C GLU A 46 -14.04 -29.95 -23.09
N GLU A 47 -14.86 -28.99 -23.52
CA GLU A 47 -14.37 -27.64 -23.85
C GLU A 47 -14.08 -26.78 -22.60
N ASN A 48 -14.78 -27.04 -21.48
CA ASN A 48 -14.65 -26.31 -20.21
C ASN A 48 -14.46 -27.29 -19.03
N PRO A 49 -13.33 -28.02 -18.99
CA PRO A 49 -13.05 -28.93 -17.89
C PRO A 49 -12.73 -28.17 -16.60
N ASP A 50 -12.89 -28.84 -15.46
CA ASP A 50 -12.43 -28.29 -14.17
C ASP A 50 -10.90 -28.07 -14.21
N CYS A 51 -10.46 -26.89 -13.79
CA CYS A 51 -9.05 -26.49 -13.77
C CYS A 51 -8.57 -26.19 -12.35
N SER A 52 -9.34 -26.55 -11.32
CA SER A 52 -9.05 -26.27 -9.92
C SER A 52 -7.68 -26.78 -9.47
N ASP A 53 -7.31 -28.00 -9.86
CA ASP A 53 -6.03 -28.61 -9.51
C ASP A 53 -4.83 -27.97 -10.25
N ILE A 54 -5.04 -27.34 -11.42
CA ILE A 54 -4.00 -26.52 -12.08
C ILE A 54 -3.70 -25.27 -11.26
N GLU A 55 -4.71 -24.65 -10.63
CA GLU A 55 -4.50 -23.46 -9.81
C GLU A 55 -3.59 -23.73 -8.60
N LEU A 56 -3.40 -24.99 -8.18
CA LEU A 56 -2.45 -25.35 -7.14
C LEU A 56 -1.00 -24.93 -7.48
N ILE A 57 -0.65 -24.87 -8.77
CA ILE A 57 0.68 -24.44 -9.23
C ILE A 57 1.06 -23.06 -8.65
N GLN A 58 0.10 -22.15 -8.53
CA GLN A 58 0.38 -20.79 -8.02
C GLN A 58 0.58 -20.75 -6.50
N HIS A 59 0.31 -21.83 -5.78
CA HIS A 59 0.30 -21.88 -4.30
C HIS A 59 1.39 -22.76 -3.71
N ILE A 60 2.19 -23.44 -4.54
CA ILE A 60 3.25 -24.34 -4.08
C ILE A 60 4.61 -23.65 -3.98
N ASN A 61 5.43 -24.14 -3.05
CA ASN A 61 6.81 -23.75 -2.85
C ASN A 61 7.70 -24.40 -3.91
N ILE A 62 8.18 -23.57 -4.82
CA ILE A 62 9.01 -23.95 -5.96
C ILE A 62 10.38 -23.30 -5.77
N ASP A 63 11.43 -24.12 -5.71
CA ASP A 63 12.83 -23.72 -5.92
C ASP A 63 13.20 -23.91 -7.40
N ILE A 64 14.42 -23.55 -7.80
CA ILE A 64 14.85 -23.66 -9.20
C ILE A 64 14.77 -25.09 -9.77
N VAL A 65 15.07 -26.12 -8.97
CA VAL A 65 15.04 -27.51 -9.42
C VAL A 65 13.59 -27.95 -9.69
N ARG A 66 12.70 -27.62 -8.76
CA ARG A 66 11.25 -27.87 -8.85
C ARG A 66 10.63 -27.07 -10.00
N LEU A 67 11.11 -25.85 -10.27
CA LEU A 67 10.63 -25.02 -11.38
C LEU A 67 10.96 -25.69 -12.73
N ILE A 68 12.19 -26.16 -12.89
CA ILE A 68 12.61 -26.89 -14.10
C ILE A 68 11.75 -28.14 -14.27
N GLN A 69 11.55 -28.92 -13.21
CA GLN A 69 10.71 -30.11 -13.23
C GLN A 69 9.26 -29.79 -13.66
N LEU A 70 8.67 -28.73 -13.11
CA LEU A 70 7.33 -28.27 -13.48
C LEU A 70 7.24 -27.81 -14.94
N LEU A 71 8.21 -27.02 -15.40
CA LEU A 71 8.23 -26.55 -16.79
C LEU A 71 8.37 -27.71 -17.77
N MET A 72 9.19 -28.73 -17.46
CA MET A 72 9.33 -29.93 -18.29
C MET A 72 8.00 -30.67 -18.43
N GLU A 73 7.31 -30.86 -17.31
CA GLU A 73 6.00 -31.52 -17.28
C GLU A 73 4.95 -30.77 -18.11
N ILE A 74 4.95 -29.43 -17.98
CA ILE A 74 4.04 -28.56 -18.73
C ILE A 74 4.34 -28.62 -20.23
N VAL A 75 5.61 -28.56 -20.64
CA VAL A 75 5.99 -28.61 -22.07
C VAL A 75 5.48 -29.88 -22.76
N GLN A 76 5.53 -31.02 -22.05
CA GLN A 76 5.06 -32.31 -22.59
C GLN A 76 3.55 -32.31 -22.87
N LYS A 77 2.76 -31.66 -22.03
CA LYS A 77 1.28 -31.76 -22.03
C LYS A 77 0.59 -30.56 -22.66
N ALA A 78 1.21 -29.37 -22.61
CA ALA A 78 0.60 -28.10 -23.00
C ALA A 78 0.02 -28.13 -24.41
N ARG A 79 0.74 -28.71 -25.39
CA ARG A 79 0.29 -28.76 -26.80
C ARG A 79 -1.09 -29.37 -27.00
N GLN A 80 -1.52 -30.26 -26.11
CA GLN A 80 -2.77 -31.01 -26.22
C GLN A 80 -3.92 -30.37 -25.44
N LEU A 81 -3.64 -29.38 -24.58
CA LEU A 81 -4.65 -28.76 -23.73
C LEU A 81 -5.65 -27.92 -24.53
N LYS A 82 -6.91 -27.97 -24.11
CA LYS A 82 -7.97 -27.08 -24.62
C LYS A 82 -7.76 -25.64 -24.15
N LYS A 83 -8.50 -24.71 -24.76
CA LYS A 83 -8.33 -23.25 -24.56
C LYS A 83 -8.43 -22.84 -23.08
N THR A 84 -9.45 -23.32 -22.37
CA THR A 84 -9.71 -22.99 -20.95
C THR A 84 -8.59 -23.47 -20.03
N ALA A 85 -8.21 -24.74 -20.15
CA ALA A 85 -7.08 -25.32 -19.43
C ALA A 85 -5.77 -24.60 -19.73
N HIS A 86 -5.51 -24.25 -21.01
CA HIS A 86 -4.36 -23.42 -21.39
C HIS A 86 -4.32 -22.10 -20.64
N MET A 87 -5.43 -21.34 -20.63
CA MET A 87 -5.47 -20.02 -19.99
C MET A 87 -5.30 -20.12 -18.47
N SER A 88 -5.91 -21.12 -17.82
CA SER A 88 -5.71 -21.35 -16.38
C SER A 88 -4.26 -21.71 -16.06
N LEU A 89 -3.65 -22.57 -16.88
CA LEU A 89 -2.25 -22.96 -16.73
C LEU A 89 -1.29 -21.77 -16.89
N MET A 90 -1.52 -20.90 -17.87
CA MET A 90 -0.66 -19.73 -18.10
C MET A 90 -0.69 -18.77 -16.89
N ASN A 91 -1.88 -18.45 -16.40
CA ASN A 91 -2.04 -17.58 -15.23
C ASN A 91 -1.39 -18.18 -13.98
N SER A 92 -1.56 -19.48 -13.77
CA SER A 92 -1.03 -20.19 -12.60
C SER A 92 0.50 -20.28 -12.67
N LEU A 93 1.06 -20.55 -13.85
CA LEU A 93 2.50 -20.63 -14.07
C LEU A 93 3.19 -19.26 -13.96
N GLU A 94 2.61 -18.19 -14.51
CA GLU A 94 3.16 -16.84 -14.33
C GLU A 94 3.26 -16.49 -12.84
N ARG A 95 2.21 -16.75 -12.07
CA ARG A 95 2.19 -16.53 -10.62
C ARG A 95 3.21 -17.40 -9.89
N ALA A 96 3.39 -18.66 -10.28
CA ALA A 96 4.41 -19.53 -9.72
C ALA A 96 5.83 -18.99 -9.92
N ILE A 97 6.15 -18.46 -11.11
CA ILE A 97 7.45 -17.84 -11.40
C ILE A 97 7.64 -16.60 -10.51
N TRP A 98 6.63 -15.73 -10.38
CA TRP A 98 6.71 -14.57 -9.49
C TRP A 98 6.91 -14.98 -8.02
N ASN A 99 6.16 -15.98 -7.55
CA ASN A 99 6.30 -16.48 -6.18
C ASN A 99 7.69 -17.09 -5.94
N TRP A 100 8.28 -17.79 -6.91
CA TRP A 100 9.65 -18.26 -6.82
C TRP A 100 10.64 -17.09 -6.73
N MET A 101 10.49 -16.04 -7.56
CA MET A 101 11.35 -14.85 -7.49
C MET A 101 11.21 -14.09 -6.16
N ASP A 102 10.02 -14.05 -5.57
CA ASP A 102 9.75 -13.40 -4.28
C ASP A 102 10.34 -14.19 -3.10
N ASN A 103 10.25 -15.53 -3.12
CA ASN A 103 10.73 -16.39 -2.03
C ASN A 103 12.23 -16.72 -2.14
N TYR A 104 12.75 -16.84 -3.37
CA TYR A 104 14.14 -17.22 -3.67
C TYR A 104 14.82 -16.22 -4.62
N PRO A 105 14.86 -14.92 -4.31
CA PRO A 105 15.40 -13.88 -5.21
C PRO A 105 16.90 -14.09 -5.53
N HIS A 106 17.64 -14.76 -4.65
CA HIS A 106 19.05 -15.09 -4.85
C HIS A 106 19.27 -16.16 -5.94
N GLU A 107 18.35 -17.12 -6.09
CA GLU A 107 18.41 -18.12 -7.17
C GLU A 107 18.20 -17.44 -8.53
N PHE A 108 17.23 -16.54 -8.62
CA PHE A 108 17.01 -15.74 -9.83
C PHE A 108 18.25 -14.89 -10.17
N ALA A 109 18.82 -14.18 -9.20
CA ALA A 109 20.04 -13.40 -9.40
C ALA A 109 21.23 -14.29 -9.84
N ALA A 110 21.35 -15.52 -9.31
CA ALA A 110 22.37 -16.47 -9.72
C ALA A 110 22.22 -16.90 -11.19
N ILE A 111 20.98 -17.12 -11.67
CA ILE A 111 20.70 -17.49 -13.07
C ILE A 111 21.07 -16.36 -14.03
N GLN A 112 20.87 -15.10 -13.63
CA GLN A 112 21.26 -13.95 -14.45
C GLN A 112 22.77 -13.85 -14.65
N ARG A 113 23.58 -14.31 -13.68
CA ARG A 113 25.05 -14.32 -13.77
C ARG A 113 25.61 -15.60 -14.39
N LYS A 114 25.05 -16.74 -14.01
CA LYS A 114 25.43 -18.07 -14.48
C LYS A 114 24.20 -18.75 -15.08
N PRO A 115 23.99 -18.61 -16.40
CA PRO A 115 22.82 -19.16 -17.07
C PRO A 115 22.74 -20.68 -16.93
N ASN A 116 21.52 -21.20 -16.77
CA ASN A 116 21.24 -22.63 -16.68
C ASN A 116 20.71 -23.15 -18.03
N ASP A 117 21.46 -24.01 -18.70
CA ASP A 117 21.12 -24.48 -20.05
C ASP A 117 19.88 -25.38 -20.08
N ASN A 118 19.62 -26.16 -19.01
CA ASN A 118 18.41 -26.98 -18.89
C ASN A 118 17.17 -26.09 -18.76
N LEU A 119 17.24 -25.06 -17.91
CA LEU A 119 16.17 -24.08 -17.78
C LEU A 119 15.92 -23.37 -19.12
N ALA A 120 16.97 -22.85 -19.75
CA ALA A 120 16.87 -22.13 -21.03
C ALA A 120 16.24 -23.00 -22.13
N LYS A 121 16.59 -24.29 -22.19
CA LYS A 121 15.99 -25.23 -23.14
C LYS A 121 14.48 -25.35 -22.92
N VAL A 122 14.05 -25.64 -21.69
CA VAL A 122 12.64 -25.86 -21.38
C VAL A 122 11.83 -24.56 -21.53
N CYS A 123 12.38 -23.42 -21.12
CA CYS A 123 11.78 -22.10 -21.35
C CYS A 123 11.62 -21.80 -22.85
N SER A 124 12.61 -22.14 -23.68
CA SER A 124 12.54 -21.97 -25.13
C SER A 124 11.45 -22.85 -25.75
N GLU A 125 11.38 -24.13 -25.36
CA GLU A 125 10.36 -25.06 -25.86
C GLU A 125 8.94 -24.61 -25.47
N LEU A 126 8.75 -24.16 -24.23
CA LEU A 126 7.48 -23.62 -23.79
C LEU A 126 7.12 -22.34 -24.55
N PHE A 127 8.07 -21.41 -24.72
CA PHE A 127 7.86 -20.18 -25.49
C PHE A 127 7.29 -20.48 -26.88
N ASP A 128 7.85 -21.47 -27.59
CA ASP A 128 7.44 -21.80 -28.95
C ASP A 128 6.01 -22.40 -28.99
N ILE A 129 5.59 -23.13 -27.94
CA ILE A 129 4.21 -23.60 -27.77
C ILE A 129 3.25 -22.42 -27.57
N LEU A 130 3.65 -21.46 -26.73
CA LEU A 130 2.85 -20.28 -26.42
C LEU A 130 2.70 -19.34 -27.61
N ASP A 131 3.77 -19.17 -28.38
CA ASP A 131 3.80 -18.35 -29.59
C ASP A 131 2.78 -18.84 -30.61
N PHE A 132 2.77 -20.16 -30.88
CA PHE A 132 1.77 -20.79 -31.73
C PHE A 132 0.33 -20.64 -31.18
N PHE A 133 0.15 -20.73 -29.86
CA PHE A 133 -1.16 -20.54 -29.24
C PHE A 133 -1.68 -19.09 -29.36
N ALA A 134 -0.79 -18.10 -29.30
CA ALA A 134 -1.10 -16.68 -29.38
C ALA A 134 -1.43 -16.21 -30.82
N GLU A 135 -0.69 -16.70 -31.83
CA GLU A 135 -0.93 -16.36 -33.25
C GLU A 135 -2.39 -16.63 -33.69
N ASN A 136 -3.02 -17.64 -33.08
CA ASN A 136 -4.37 -18.08 -33.42
C ASN A 136 -5.45 -17.02 -33.12
N LYS A 137 -5.30 -16.15 -32.11
CA LYS A 137 -6.22 -15.03 -31.82
C LYS A 137 -5.54 -13.90 -31.03
N LYS A 138 -5.58 -12.67 -31.57
CA LYS A 138 -4.99 -11.46 -30.95
C LYS A 138 -5.47 -11.15 -29.52
N ASN A 139 -6.68 -11.60 -29.14
CA ASN A 139 -7.20 -11.38 -27.78
C ASN A 139 -6.53 -12.24 -26.70
N ARG A 140 -5.72 -13.24 -27.07
CA ARG A 140 -4.97 -14.08 -26.13
C ARG A 140 -3.65 -13.43 -25.70
N ALA A 141 -3.18 -12.43 -26.44
CA ALA A 141 -1.88 -11.80 -26.21
C ALA A 141 -1.72 -11.30 -24.77
N ALA A 142 -2.77 -10.70 -24.18
CA ALA A 142 -2.72 -10.16 -22.83
C ALA A 142 -2.43 -11.19 -21.73
N THR A 143 -2.75 -12.46 -21.96
CA THR A 143 -2.44 -13.57 -21.02
C THR A 143 -1.13 -14.26 -21.36
N VAL A 144 -0.78 -14.34 -22.63
CA VAL A 144 0.37 -15.15 -23.09
C VAL A 144 1.68 -14.36 -23.08
N TRP A 145 1.64 -13.10 -23.52
CA TRP A 145 2.85 -12.28 -23.66
C TRP A 145 3.59 -12.03 -22.34
N PRO A 146 2.92 -11.79 -21.19
CA PRO A 146 3.60 -11.63 -19.91
C PRO A 146 4.46 -12.85 -19.56
N LEU A 147 3.91 -14.06 -19.70
CA LEU A 147 4.63 -15.30 -19.46
C LEU A 147 5.75 -15.52 -20.49
N GLN A 148 5.51 -15.26 -21.78
CA GLN A 148 6.55 -15.34 -22.81
C GLN A 148 7.75 -14.44 -22.50
N MET A 149 7.51 -13.21 -22.04
CA MET A 149 8.57 -12.30 -21.60
C MET A 149 9.31 -12.85 -20.39
N MET A 150 8.60 -13.38 -19.39
CA MET A 150 9.26 -14.00 -18.22
C MET A 150 10.14 -15.18 -18.62
N LEU A 151 9.71 -16.05 -19.54
CA LEU A 151 10.51 -17.18 -20.04
C LEU A 151 11.81 -16.70 -20.73
N LEU A 152 11.77 -15.57 -21.43
CA LEU A 152 12.95 -14.96 -22.02
C LEU A 152 13.89 -14.35 -20.96
N VAL A 153 13.34 -13.69 -19.94
CA VAL A 153 14.13 -13.16 -18.81
C VAL A 153 14.81 -14.27 -18.02
N LEU A 154 14.18 -15.45 -17.92
CA LEU A 154 14.80 -16.66 -17.33
C LEU A 154 15.88 -17.29 -18.23
N SER A 155 16.01 -16.83 -19.47
CA SER A 155 16.94 -17.35 -20.48
C SER A 155 17.93 -16.26 -20.96
N PRO A 156 18.80 -15.72 -20.09
CA PRO A 156 19.59 -14.52 -20.37
C PRO A 156 20.49 -14.64 -21.61
N LYS A 157 21.09 -15.81 -21.89
CA LYS A 157 21.89 -16.03 -23.12
C LYS A 157 21.09 -15.79 -24.41
N ILE A 158 19.84 -16.24 -24.45
CA ILE A 158 18.95 -16.05 -25.61
C ILE A 158 18.60 -14.57 -25.74
N LEU A 159 18.33 -13.90 -24.61
CA LEU A 159 17.99 -12.49 -24.58
C LEU A 159 19.16 -11.61 -25.02
N GLU A 160 20.39 -11.93 -24.58
CA GLU A 160 21.64 -11.28 -25.01
C GLU A 160 21.85 -11.43 -26.51
N GLU A 161 21.68 -12.63 -27.06
CA GLU A 161 21.79 -12.87 -28.50
C GLU A 161 20.78 -12.03 -29.31
N ILE A 162 19.53 -11.94 -28.85
CA ILE A 162 18.50 -11.15 -29.50
C ILE A 162 18.84 -9.64 -29.45
N ALA A 163 19.27 -9.13 -28.30
CA ALA A 163 19.61 -7.72 -28.15
C ALA A 163 20.86 -7.33 -28.95
N ASN A 164 21.90 -8.18 -28.96
CA ASN A 164 23.09 -7.96 -29.77
C ASN A 164 22.78 -7.99 -31.28
N ALA A 165 21.72 -8.68 -31.70
CA ALA A 165 21.29 -8.66 -33.08
C ALA A 165 20.68 -7.30 -33.52
N GLU A 166 20.30 -6.43 -32.58
CA GLU A 166 19.89 -5.06 -32.87
C GLU A 166 21.09 -4.18 -33.22
N THR A 167 22.27 -4.49 -32.68
CA THR A 167 23.53 -3.79 -32.97
C THR A 167 24.32 -4.38 -34.15
N GLY A 168 23.71 -5.30 -34.91
CA GLY A 168 24.28 -5.87 -36.13
C GLY A 168 24.93 -7.25 -35.97
N ALA A 169 24.89 -7.86 -34.77
CA ALA A 169 25.39 -9.22 -34.58
C ALA A 169 24.49 -10.28 -35.26
N PRO A 170 25.03 -11.44 -35.66
CA PRO A 170 24.23 -12.53 -36.19
C PRO A 170 23.30 -13.10 -35.11
N CYS A 171 22.03 -13.31 -35.47
CA CYS A 171 21.01 -13.95 -34.64
C CYS A 171 20.68 -15.32 -35.22
N SER A 172 20.66 -16.35 -34.39
CA SER A 172 20.25 -17.69 -34.79
C SER A 172 18.84 -17.66 -35.38
N PRO A 173 18.58 -18.33 -36.52
CA PRO A 173 17.24 -18.45 -37.08
C PRO A 173 16.22 -19.01 -36.08
N LYS A 174 16.68 -19.85 -35.13
CA LYS A 174 15.84 -20.41 -34.05
C LYS A 174 15.29 -19.35 -33.09
N HIS A 175 15.94 -18.19 -33.00
CA HIS A 175 15.53 -17.08 -32.14
C HIS A 175 14.77 -15.97 -32.88
N SER A 176 14.55 -16.11 -34.19
CA SER A 176 13.85 -15.11 -35.01
C SER A 176 12.44 -14.79 -34.49
N LYS A 177 11.66 -15.80 -34.10
CA LYS A 177 10.30 -15.58 -33.55
C LYS A 177 10.34 -14.85 -32.20
N LYS A 178 11.28 -15.22 -31.34
CA LYS A 178 11.51 -14.58 -30.03
C LYS A 178 11.89 -13.10 -30.20
N ARG A 179 12.73 -12.78 -31.21
CA ARG A 179 13.05 -11.40 -31.59
C ARG A 179 11.82 -10.64 -32.09
N GLN A 180 11.03 -11.23 -32.99
CA GLN A 180 9.80 -10.62 -33.51
C GLN A 180 8.78 -10.32 -32.40
N PHE A 181 8.69 -11.21 -31.41
CA PHE A 181 7.88 -10.98 -30.21
C PHE A 181 8.32 -9.74 -29.44
N ILE A 182 9.62 -9.59 -29.14
CA ILE A 182 10.15 -8.40 -28.44
C ILE A 182 9.85 -7.12 -29.24
N GLU A 183 10.04 -7.13 -30.56
CA GLU A 183 9.71 -6.01 -31.43
C GLU A 183 8.20 -5.72 -31.48
N GLY A 184 7.36 -6.75 -31.37
CA GLY A 184 5.91 -6.62 -31.22
C GLY A 184 5.53 -5.92 -29.92
N VAL A 185 6.18 -6.28 -28.81
CA VAL A 185 5.98 -5.66 -27.49
C VAL A 185 6.42 -4.18 -27.51
N LYS A 186 7.62 -3.87 -28.01
CA LYS A 186 8.11 -2.48 -28.13
C LYS A 186 7.15 -1.60 -28.94
N ARG A 187 6.70 -2.10 -30.10
CA ARG A 187 5.74 -1.39 -30.98
C ARG A 187 4.35 -1.24 -30.36
N GLY A 188 3.97 -2.15 -29.47
CA GLY A 188 2.66 -2.12 -28.81
C GLY A 188 2.52 -0.96 -27.82
N VAL A 189 3.61 -0.56 -27.15
CA VAL A 189 3.62 0.58 -26.20
C VAL A 189 3.96 1.92 -26.85
N SER A 190 4.62 1.93 -28.01
CA SER A 190 5.02 3.17 -28.69
C SER A 190 3.82 4.02 -29.09
N ALA A 191 3.87 5.33 -28.80
CA ALA A 191 2.81 6.29 -29.07
C ALA A 191 2.45 6.44 -30.57
N HIS A 192 3.40 6.15 -31.46
CA HIS A 192 3.24 6.21 -32.91
C HIS A 192 2.97 4.84 -33.55
N GLY A 193 2.88 3.77 -32.76
CA GLY A 193 2.54 2.44 -33.25
C GLY A 193 1.05 2.36 -33.58
N GLY A 194 0.71 2.11 -34.85
CA GLY A 194 -0.68 1.81 -35.29
C GLY A 194 -1.23 0.47 -34.78
N SER A 195 -0.87 0.09 -33.55
CA SER A 195 -1.22 -1.18 -32.90
C SER A 195 -2.69 -1.19 -32.48
N SER A 196 -3.34 -2.35 -32.56
CA SER A 196 -4.72 -2.50 -32.08
C SER A 196 -4.77 -2.38 -30.55
N LYS A 197 -5.90 -1.89 -30.01
CA LYS A 197 -6.09 -1.70 -28.56
C LYS A 197 -5.66 -2.93 -27.73
N GLN A 198 -6.09 -4.14 -28.13
CA GLN A 198 -5.75 -5.38 -27.41
C GLN A 198 -4.25 -5.68 -27.38
N LEU A 199 -3.50 -5.30 -28.42
CA LEU A 199 -2.05 -5.51 -28.47
C LEU A 199 -1.33 -4.46 -27.62
N THR A 200 -1.81 -3.22 -27.59
CA THR A 200 -1.31 -2.19 -26.67
C THR A 200 -1.55 -2.58 -25.21
N GLU A 201 -2.73 -3.12 -24.89
CA GLU A 201 -3.04 -3.64 -23.55
C GLU A 201 -2.11 -4.80 -23.17
N ALA A 202 -1.92 -5.78 -24.07
CA ALA A 202 -0.99 -6.89 -23.85
C ALA A 202 0.46 -6.43 -23.68
N ALA A 203 0.90 -5.47 -24.50
CA ALA A 203 2.23 -4.88 -24.44
C ALA A 203 2.44 -4.13 -23.11
N ALA A 204 1.46 -3.35 -22.66
CA ALA A 204 1.53 -2.64 -21.39
C ALA A 204 1.73 -3.61 -20.21
N ILE A 205 0.93 -4.68 -20.12
CA ILE A 205 1.06 -5.71 -19.07
C ILE A 205 2.45 -6.33 -19.12
N THR A 206 2.90 -6.70 -20.32
CA THR A 206 4.19 -7.36 -20.55
C THR A 206 5.38 -6.47 -20.18
N CYS A 207 5.34 -5.19 -20.56
CA CYS A 207 6.38 -4.22 -20.22
C CYS A 207 6.44 -3.96 -18.71
N VAL A 208 5.30 -3.92 -18.00
CA VAL A 208 5.31 -3.82 -16.52
C VAL A 208 5.96 -5.06 -15.91
N ARG A 209 5.68 -6.27 -16.40
CA ARG A 209 6.37 -7.50 -15.94
C ARG A 209 7.87 -7.44 -16.19
N LEU A 210 8.29 -6.97 -17.37
CA LEU A 210 9.71 -6.77 -17.69
C LEU A 210 10.38 -5.77 -16.74
N CYS A 211 9.77 -4.59 -16.54
CA CYS A 211 10.26 -3.58 -15.61
C CYS A 211 10.37 -4.17 -14.18
N LYS A 212 9.33 -4.85 -13.70
CA LYS A 212 9.32 -5.48 -12.38
C LYS A 212 10.42 -6.54 -12.25
N ALA A 213 10.57 -7.42 -13.24
CA ALA A 213 11.58 -8.49 -13.22
C ALA A 213 13.00 -7.92 -13.16
N SER A 214 13.25 -6.82 -13.89
CA SER A 214 14.55 -6.14 -13.84
C SER A 214 14.93 -5.65 -12.44
N THR A 215 13.96 -5.35 -11.57
CA THR A 215 14.24 -4.92 -10.19
C THR A 215 14.84 -6.05 -9.34
N TYR A 216 14.64 -7.31 -9.70
CA TYR A 216 15.23 -8.46 -9.00
C TYR A 216 16.66 -8.78 -9.48
N ILE A 217 17.16 -8.03 -10.47
CA ILE A 217 18.55 -8.10 -10.91
C ILE A 217 19.34 -7.05 -10.13
N ASN A 218 20.52 -7.43 -9.64
CA ASN A 218 21.37 -6.53 -8.87
C ASN A 218 21.90 -5.40 -9.75
N ASN A 219 21.90 -4.16 -9.25
CA ASN A 219 22.38 -2.98 -9.98
C ASN A 219 23.89 -2.99 -10.28
N LEU A 220 24.67 -3.84 -9.61
CA LEU A 220 26.08 -4.09 -9.92
C LEU A 220 26.26 -4.80 -11.27
N ASP A 221 25.26 -5.53 -11.74
CA ASP A 221 25.28 -6.24 -13.02
C ASP A 221 24.78 -5.33 -14.15
N SER A 222 25.30 -4.10 -14.24
CA SER A 222 24.81 -3.03 -15.13
C SER A 222 24.85 -3.38 -16.62
N SER A 223 25.68 -4.35 -17.03
CA SER A 223 25.74 -4.87 -18.39
C SER A 223 24.63 -5.88 -18.72
N ASN A 224 23.77 -6.24 -17.78
CA ASN A 224 22.69 -7.19 -18.04
C ASN A 224 21.72 -6.65 -19.09
N VAL A 225 21.49 -7.46 -20.13
CA VAL A 225 20.66 -7.12 -21.30
C VAL A 225 19.23 -6.69 -20.94
N THR A 226 18.68 -7.20 -19.84
CA THR A 226 17.33 -6.88 -19.37
C THR A 226 17.20 -5.39 -19.07
N PHE A 227 18.24 -4.76 -18.53
CA PHE A 227 18.25 -3.31 -18.30
C PHE A 227 18.19 -2.54 -19.61
N GLY A 228 18.90 -2.99 -20.64
CA GLY A 228 18.83 -2.42 -21.99
C GLY A 228 17.41 -2.43 -22.53
N LEU A 229 16.71 -3.57 -22.48
CA LEU A 229 15.32 -3.68 -22.93
C LEU A 229 14.38 -2.76 -22.13
N VAL A 230 14.55 -2.68 -20.81
CA VAL A 230 13.75 -1.78 -19.96
C VAL A 230 13.94 -0.31 -20.35
N GLN A 231 15.16 0.13 -20.64
CA GLN A 231 15.38 1.53 -21.07
C GLN A 231 14.63 1.88 -22.35
N HIS A 232 14.46 0.93 -23.28
CA HIS A 232 13.75 1.18 -24.53
C HIS A 232 12.23 1.33 -24.34
N VAL A 233 11.63 0.63 -23.38
CA VAL A 233 10.16 0.58 -23.22
C VAL A 233 9.62 1.47 -22.10
N MET A 234 10.44 1.79 -21.09
CA MET A 234 9.96 2.43 -19.86
C MET A 234 9.39 3.84 -20.10
N GLY A 235 10.01 4.63 -20.98
CA GLY A 235 9.52 5.97 -21.33
C GLY A 235 8.10 5.92 -21.90
N ASP A 236 7.91 5.16 -22.99
CA ASP A 236 6.62 4.96 -23.65
C ASP A 236 5.58 4.33 -22.71
N LEU A 237 5.98 3.34 -21.89
CA LEU A 237 5.09 2.70 -20.93
C LEU A 237 4.55 3.69 -19.90
N THR A 238 5.41 4.53 -19.33
CA THR A 238 4.97 5.52 -18.33
C THR A 238 4.08 6.60 -18.95
N ALA A 239 4.40 7.04 -20.17
CA ALA A 239 3.57 7.96 -20.95
C ALA A 239 2.21 7.35 -21.37
N LEU A 240 2.11 6.02 -21.46
CA LEU A 240 0.86 5.31 -21.74
C LEU A 240 -0.01 5.15 -20.48
N LEU A 241 0.58 4.74 -19.34
CA LEU A 241 -0.16 4.42 -18.12
C LEU A 241 -0.53 5.66 -17.30
N PHE A 242 0.35 6.66 -17.25
CA PHE A 242 0.20 7.87 -16.41
C PHE A 242 -0.07 9.11 -17.26
N ASN A 243 -1.07 9.03 -18.16
CA ASN A 243 -1.49 10.15 -19.01
C ASN A 243 -2.82 10.75 -18.56
N PRO A 244 -2.83 11.92 -17.89
CA PRO A 244 -4.07 12.56 -17.44
C PRO A 244 -5.05 12.89 -18.57
N SER A 245 -4.54 13.20 -19.76
CA SER A 245 -5.37 13.57 -20.92
C SER A 245 -6.05 12.37 -21.57
N LYS A 246 -5.45 11.19 -21.46
CA LYS A 246 -5.98 9.94 -22.00
C LYS A 246 -5.72 8.80 -21.01
N PRO A 247 -6.53 8.68 -19.93
CA PRO A 247 -6.32 7.67 -18.92
C PRO A 247 -6.35 6.26 -19.50
N PHE A 248 -5.40 5.44 -19.09
CA PHE A 248 -5.36 4.03 -19.46
C PHE A 248 -6.55 3.30 -18.83
N ALA A 249 -7.39 2.69 -19.66
CA ALA A 249 -8.51 1.89 -19.22
C ALA A 249 -8.82 0.78 -20.22
N ARG A 250 -8.86 -0.47 -19.72
CA ARG A 250 -9.36 -1.63 -20.47
C ARG A 250 -10.89 -1.64 -20.42
N GLU A 251 -11.51 -2.80 -20.23
CA GLU A 251 -12.95 -2.91 -19.97
C GLU A 251 -13.23 -2.72 -18.47
N LYS A 252 -14.46 -2.33 -18.10
CA LYS A 252 -14.83 -2.07 -16.69
C LYS A 252 -14.56 -3.27 -15.76
N SER A 253 -14.59 -4.49 -16.29
CA SER A 253 -14.27 -5.73 -15.57
C SER A 253 -12.81 -5.81 -15.10
N TYR A 254 -11.90 -5.04 -15.70
CA TYR A 254 -10.46 -5.07 -15.44
C TYR A 254 -9.97 -3.94 -14.53
N LEU A 255 -10.85 -3.07 -14.01
CA LEU A 255 -10.44 -1.87 -13.27
C LEU A 255 -9.47 -2.17 -12.11
N ALA A 256 -9.76 -3.19 -11.29
CA ALA A 256 -8.86 -3.58 -10.20
C ALA A 256 -7.49 -4.05 -10.70
N GLN A 257 -7.47 -4.80 -11.81
CA GLN A 257 -6.23 -5.30 -12.42
C GLN A 257 -5.43 -4.18 -13.10
N ASP A 258 -6.10 -3.14 -13.61
CA ASP A 258 -5.46 -1.94 -14.15
C ASP A 258 -4.77 -1.14 -13.03
N ILE A 259 -5.44 -1.01 -11.88
CA ILE A 259 -4.85 -0.39 -10.69
C ILE A 259 -3.62 -1.17 -10.22
N ASP A 260 -3.72 -2.50 -10.09
CA ASP A 260 -2.60 -3.36 -9.70
C ASP A 260 -1.43 -3.26 -10.69
N LEU A 261 -1.73 -3.18 -11.99
CA LEU A 261 -0.74 -2.99 -13.05
C LEU A 261 -0.02 -1.65 -12.91
N MET A 262 -0.76 -0.57 -12.65
CA MET A 262 -0.18 0.76 -12.43
C MET A 262 0.66 0.83 -11.15
N ILE A 263 0.25 0.15 -10.08
CA ILE A 263 1.03 0.02 -8.84
C ILE A 263 2.34 -0.72 -9.11
N ASP A 264 2.28 -1.90 -9.77
CA ASP A 264 3.48 -2.64 -10.17
C ASP A 264 4.40 -1.77 -11.05
N CYS A 265 3.85 -0.99 -11.97
CA CYS A 265 4.62 -0.07 -12.81
C CYS A 265 5.30 1.02 -11.99
N PHE A 266 4.57 1.71 -11.11
CA PHE A 266 5.10 2.77 -10.26
C PHE A 266 6.24 2.26 -9.38
N VAL A 267 6.01 1.16 -8.67
CA VAL A 267 7.01 0.55 -7.78
C VAL A 267 8.25 0.12 -8.56
N SER A 268 8.07 -0.42 -9.77
CA SER A 268 9.19 -0.79 -10.63
C SER A 268 9.97 0.45 -11.08
N CYS A 269 9.29 1.51 -11.54
CA CYS A 269 9.93 2.75 -11.94
C CYS A 269 10.72 3.39 -10.79
N PHE A 270 10.16 3.42 -9.58
CA PHE A 270 10.84 3.89 -8.38
C PHE A 270 12.11 3.07 -8.09
N ARG A 271 12.05 1.73 -8.21
CA ARG A 271 13.20 0.86 -7.98
C ARG A 271 14.31 1.01 -9.03
N ILE A 272 13.95 1.32 -10.28
CA ILE A 272 14.89 1.46 -11.40
C ILE A 272 15.50 2.87 -11.43
N LYS A 273 14.68 3.93 -11.26
CA LYS A 273 15.08 5.34 -11.28
C LYS A 273 14.42 6.09 -10.11
N PRO A 274 14.93 5.95 -8.87
CA PRO A 274 14.29 6.53 -7.68
C PRO A 274 14.21 8.06 -7.68
N HIS A 275 15.08 8.73 -8.45
CA HIS A 275 15.10 10.18 -8.59
C HIS A 275 14.26 10.71 -9.75
N ASN A 276 13.62 9.83 -10.54
CA ASN A 276 12.71 10.26 -11.60
C ASN A 276 11.34 10.61 -11.03
N ASP A 277 11.05 11.91 -10.97
CA ASP A 277 9.89 12.45 -10.29
C ASP A 277 8.68 12.69 -11.21
N GLU A 278 8.79 12.39 -12.51
CA GLU A 278 7.73 12.72 -13.48
C GLU A 278 6.39 12.04 -13.15
N ILE A 279 6.41 10.74 -12.82
CA ILE A 279 5.20 9.99 -12.45
C ILE A 279 4.63 10.51 -11.12
N ILE A 280 5.50 10.85 -10.17
CA ILE A 280 5.11 11.35 -8.85
C ILE A 280 4.38 12.69 -8.99
N LYS A 281 4.91 13.63 -9.77
CA LYS A 281 4.25 14.92 -10.07
C LYS A 281 2.86 14.72 -10.68
N VAL A 282 2.73 13.81 -11.64
CA VAL A 282 1.43 13.50 -12.28
C VAL A 282 0.42 12.99 -11.25
N CYS A 283 0.85 12.11 -10.34
CA CYS A 283 -0.03 11.53 -9.33
C CYS A 283 -0.35 12.47 -8.16
N LEU A 284 0.56 13.41 -7.82
CA LEU A 284 0.35 14.42 -6.78
C LEU A 284 -0.53 15.59 -7.26
N ASN A 285 -0.65 15.80 -8.57
CA ASN A 285 -1.50 16.86 -9.11
C ASN A 285 -2.98 16.59 -8.75
N LEU A 286 -3.58 17.52 -8.00
CA LEU A 286 -4.96 17.43 -7.51
C LEU A 286 -6.01 17.48 -8.64
N ASN A 287 -5.63 17.98 -9.82
CA ASN A 287 -6.49 17.99 -11.01
C ASN A 287 -6.45 16.68 -11.79
N SER A 288 -5.49 15.79 -11.50
CA SER A 288 -5.44 14.47 -12.12
C SER A 288 -6.55 13.55 -11.59
N PRO A 289 -6.94 12.51 -12.34
CA PRO A 289 -7.88 11.50 -11.85
C PRO A 289 -7.47 10.90 -10.51
N SER A 290 -8.43 10.70 -9.60
CA SER A 290 -8.20 10.19 -8.23
C SER A 290 -7.55 8.80 -8.20
N ILE A 291 -7.70 8.01 -9.27
CA ILE A 291 -7.03 6.72 -9.43
C ILE A 291 -5.49 6.85 -9.39
N TYR A 292 -4.91 7.96 -9.88
CA TYR A 292 -3.46 8.18 -9.84
C TYR A 292 -2.98 8.48 -8.42
N GLN A 293 -3.76 9.25 -7.66
CA GLN A 293 -3.50 9.50 -6.24
C GLN A 293 -3.58 8.19 -5.44
N PHE A 294 -4.57 7.33 -5.75
CA PHE A 294 -4.69 6.00 -5.16
C PHE A 294 -3.50 5.09 -5.49
N VAL A 295 -3.08 5.05 -6.76
CA VAL A 295 -1.91 4.30 -7.21
C VAL A 295 -0.65 4.78 -6.49
N LEU A 296 -0.45 6.09 -6.37
CA LEU A 296 0.70 6.67 -5.65
C LEU A 296 0.74 6.19 -4.20
N VAL A 297 -0.35 6.41 -3.44
CA VAL A 297 -0.41 6.08 -2.01
C VAL A 297 -0.24 4.56 -1.80
N SER A 298 -0.91 3.74 -2.61
CA SER A 298 -0.78 2.27 -2.54
C SER A 298 0.62 1.79 -2.89
N SER A 299 1.28 2.44 -3.86
CA SER A 299 2.65 2.12 -4.24
C SER A 299 3.65 2.48 -3.15
N LEU A 300 3.51 3.66 -2.53
CA LEU A 300 4.34 4.07 -1.40
C LEU A 300 4.15 3.14 -0.20
N TYR A 301 2.90 2.75 0.09
CA TYR A 301 2.61 1.78 1.15
C TYR A 301 3.29 0.42 0.88
N ARG A 302 3.24 -0.06 -0.38
CA ARG A 302 3.94 -1.30 -0.77
C ARG A 302 5.45 -1.17 -0.64
N ILE A 303 6.03 -0.03 -1.01
CA ILE A 303 7.47 0.22 -0.85
C ILE A 303 7.86 0.22 0.64
N ALA A 304 7.03 0.77 1.52
CA ALA A 304 7.28 0.82 2.96
C ALA A 304 7.15 -0.54 3.67
N THR A 305 6.21 -1.38 3.23
CA THR A 305 5.87 -2.64 3.92
C THR A 305 6.56 -3.88 3.35
N GLN A 306 6.94 -3.88 2.06
CA GLN A 306 7.53 -5.05 1.42
C GLN A 306 8.97 -5.28 1.90
N VAL A 307 9.33 -6.55 2.14
CA VAL A 307 10.72 -6.95 2.42
C VAL A 307 11.63 -6.52 1.28
N ARG A 308 12.67 -5.75 1.62
CA ARG A 308 13.52 -5.06 0.64
C ARG A 308 14.73 -5.90 0.25
N LEU A 309 15.01 -6.01 -1.06
CA LEU A 309 16.33 -6.47 -1.55
C LEU A 309 17.40 -5.41 -1.25
N SER A 310 18.63 -5.83 -0.97
CA SER A 310 19.68 -4.91 -0.49
C SER A 310 19.96 -3.72 -1.42
N TRP A 311 19.76 -3.88 -2.73
CA TRP A 311 19.95 -2.83 -3.75
C TRP A 311 18.70 -2.01 -4.09
N TRP A 312 17.51 -2.34 -3.58
CA TRP A 312 16.32 -1.51 -3.83
C TRP A 312 16.43 -0.17 -3.09
N PRO A 313 16.01 0.95 -3.69
CA PRO A 313 16.05 2.25 -3.02
C PRO A 313 15.13 2.28 -1.79
N ARG A 314 15.46 3.17 -0.85
CA ARG A 314 14.66 3.41 0.36
C ARG A 314 13.60 4.47 0.09
N ILE A 315 12.48 4.37 0.81
CA ILE A 315 11.37 5.32 0.71
C ILE A 315 11.76 6.76 1.10
N GLU A 316 12.85 6.93 1.84
CA GLU A 316 13.44 8.22 2.22
C GLU A 316 13.65 9.16 1.02
N CYS A 317 13.85 8.62 -0.20
CA CYS A 317 13.94 9.41 -1.43
C CYS A 317 12.68 10.24 -1.74
N ILE A 318 11.53 9.90 -1.15
CA ILE A 318 10.23 10.56 -1.34
C ILE A 318 9.98 11.66 -0.30
N TYR A 319 10.73 11.68 0.81
CA TYR A 319 10.53 12.67 1.89
C TYR A 319 10.52 14.14 1.42
N PRO A 320 11.32 14.56 0.41
CA PRO A 320 11.20 15.92 -0.15
C PRO A 320 9.84 16.29 -0.76
N ARG A 321 8.91 15.34 -0.96
CA ARG A 321 7.53 15.55 -1.44
C ARG A 321 6.49 15.60 -0.30
N SER A 322 6.95 15.71 0.95
CA SER A 322 6.07 15.67 2.12
C SER A 322 5.00 16.75 2.12
N ALA A 323 5.33 17.97 1.67
CA ALA A 323 4.34 19.04 1.57
C ALA A 323 3.19 18.71 0.61
N ASP A 324 3.50 18.13 -0.54
CA ASP A 324 2.49 17.72 -1.53
C ASP A 324 1.62 16.57 -1.01
N LEU A 325 2.22 15.62 -0.28
CA LEU A 325 1.48 14.53 0.36
C LEU A 325 0.54 15.02 1.47
N ARG A 326 0.96 16.00 2.27
CA ARG A 326 0.09 16.66 3.25
C ARG A 326 -1.06 17.41 2.57
N ASN A 327 -0.79 18.13 1.49
CA ASN A 327 -1.83 18.80 0.71
C ASN A 327 -2.85 17.81 0.14
N LEU A 328 -2.38 16.67 -0.40
CA LEU A 328 -3.24 15.59 -0.86
C LEU A 328 -4.10 15.01 0.27
N PHE A 329 -3.55 14.86 1.47
CA PHE A 329 -4.26 14.36 2.64
C PHE A 329 -5.37 15.32 3.05
N THR A 330 -5.03 16.59 3.23
CA THR A 330 -5.98 17.65 3.60
C THR A 330 -7.11 17.78 2.59
N GLU A 331 -6.79 17.77 1.29
CA GLU A 331 -7.80 17.86 0.24
C GLU A 331 -8.73 16.63 0.23
N THR A 332 -8.17 15.42 0.35
CA THR A 332 -8.95 14.19 0.42
C THR A 332 -9.86 14.16 1.65
N LEU A 333 -9.33 14.58 2.80
CA LEU A 333 -10.08 14.71 4.05
C LEU A 333 -11.26 15.69 3.91
N ASN A 334 -11.02 16.85 3.29
CA ASN A 334 -12.05 17.85 3.05
C ASN A 334 -13.17 17.32 2.14
N LYS A 335 -12.82 16.66 1.03
CA LYS A 335 -13.80 16.05 0.12
C LYS A 335 -14.67 15.00 0.80
N VAL A 336 -14.06 14.15 1.63
CA VAL A 336 -14.78 13.14 2.40
C VAL A 336 -15.68 13.80 3.43
N THR A 337 -15.19 14.80 4.17
CA THR A 337 -15.93 15.44 5.28
C THR A 337 -17.08 16.33 4.79
N GLN A 338 -16.87 17.16 3.76
CA GLN A 338 -17.91 18.07 3.23
C GLN A 338 -19.12 17.32 2.65
N SER A 339 -18.90 16.12 2.11
CA SER A 339 -19.97 15.28 1.55
C SER A 339 -21.00 14.85 2.61
N TYR A 340 -20.63 14.81 3.90
CA TYR A 340 -21.57 14.50 4.98
C TYR A 340 -22.47 15.68 5.37
N ILE A 341 -21.96 16.91 5.25
CA ILE A 341 -22.70 18.13 5.63
C ILE A 341 -23.86 18.37 4.65
N SER A 342 -23.71 18.00 3.37
CA SER A 342 -24.77 18.08 2.36
C SER A 342 -25.94 17.08 2.55
N HIS A 343 -25.82 16.11 3.46
CA HIS A 343 -26.89 15.14 3.74
C HIS A 343 -27.70 15.45 5.00
N THR A 344 -27.39 16.51 5.72
CA THR A 344 -28.30 17.08 6.73
C THR A 344 -29.38 17.89 6.02
N PRO A 345 -30.68 17.52 6.09
CA PRO A 345 -31.75 18.35 5.56
C PRO A 345 -31.84 19.60 6.43
N LEU A 346 -31.10 20.65 6.08
CA LEU A 346 -31.32 21.98 6.62
C LEU A 346 -32.77 22.36 6.31
N ARG A 347 -33.49 22.71 7.37
CA ARG A 347 -34.91 23.03 7.41
C ARG A 347 -35.35 23.87 6.21
N MET A 348 -36.51 23.49 5.66
CA MET A 348 -37.25 24.22 4.64
C MET A 348 -37.20 25.74 4.84
N ILE A 349 -36.65 26.45 3.85
CA ILE A 349 -37.23 27.70 3.40
C ILE A 349 -37.45 27.53 1.89
N GLN A 350 -38.70 27.32 1.51
CA GLN A 350 -39.17 27.42 0.13
C GLN A 350 -38.88 28.84 -0.37
N ASN A 351 -38.08 28.96 -1.43
CA ASN A 351 -38.24 30.04 -2.40
C ASN A 351 -38.26 29.42 -3.79
N PHE A 352 -39.44 29.43 -4.39
CA PHE A 352 -39.71 29.01 -5.76
C PHE A 352 -39.07 30.00 -6.74
N THR A 353 -38.09 29.56 -7.52
CA THR A 353 -37.93 29.97 -8.92
C THR A 353 -37.48 28.77 -9.76
N MET A 354 -38.09 28.65 -10.93
CA MET A 354 -38.18 27.45 -11.74
C MET A 354 -37.19 27.44 -12.91
N LYS A 355 -36.75 26.22 -13.26
CA LYS A 355 -36.20 25.71 -14.54
C LYS A 355 -34.68 25.81 -14.81
N GLY A 356 -34.06 24.62 -14.79
CA GLY A 356 -32.91 24.23 -15.59
C GLY A 356 -32.73 22.72 -15.56
N LYS A 357 -32.94 22.03 -16.70
CA LYS A 357 -32.87 20.57 -16.84
C LYS A 357 -31.42 20.06 -16.67
N GLU A 358 -31.11 19.31 -15.60
CA GLU A 358 -29.97 18.38 -15.55
C GLU A 358 -30.34 17.11 -14.76
N GLN A 359 -31.20 16.26 -15.33
CA GLN A 359 -31.33 14.87 -14.87
C GLN A 359 -30.22 14.04 -15.52
N GLY A 360 -29.09 13.89 -14.80
CA GLY A 360 -27.97 13.05 -15.24
C GLY A 360 -26.83 12.84 -14.23
N LYS A 361 -26.64 13.72 -13.24
CA LYS A 361 -25.43 13.74 -12.37
C LYS A 361 -25.57 13.11 -10.96
N TYR A 362 -26.63 12.37 -10.67
CA TYR A 362 -26.86 11.84 -9.30
C TYR A 362 -26.33 10.43 -9.06
N LYS A 363 -26.09 9.62 -10.10
CA LYS A 363 -25.50 8.27 -9.92
C LYS A 363 -23.97 8.29 -9.76
N ASP A 364 -23.28 9.27 -10.35
CA ASP A 364 -21.80 9.36 -10.35
C ASP A 364 -21.22 9.80 -8.99
N LYS A 365 -21.92 10.68 -8.28
CA LYS A 365 -21.43 11.24 -7.00
C LYS A 365 -21.20 10.19 -5.91
N GLY A 366 -21.95 9.08 -5.94
CA GLY A 366 -21.83 8.01 -4.93
C GLY A 366 -20.56 7.16 -5.09
N GLU A 367 -20.15 6.88 -6.33
CA GLU A 367 -18.94 6.11 -6.64
C GLU A 367 -17.68 6.92 -6.36
N ASP A 368 -17.71 8.23 -6.64
CA ASP A 368 -16.61 9.14 -6.30
C ASP A 368 -16.36 9.21 -4.79
N ILE A 369 -17.41 9.29 -3.95
CA ILE A 369 -17.25 9.36 -2.49
C ILE A 369 -16.61 8.08 -1.94
N ALA A 370 -17.07 6.90 -2.38
CA ALA A 370 -16.48 5.64 -1.94
C ALA A 370 -14.99 5.54 -2.32
N SER A 371 -14.62 6.05 -3.49
CA SER A 371 -13.24 6.10 -3.97
C SER A 371 -12.36 7.02 -3.12
N HIS A 372 -12.85 8.21 -2.75
CA HIS A 372 -12.11 9.14 -1.87
C HIS A 372 -11.99 8.60 -0.43
N LYS A 373 -13.00 7.88 0.08
CA LYS A 373 -12.90 7.19 1.38
C LYS A 373 -11.81 6.13 1.36
N ASN A 374 -11.77 5.31 0.30
CA ASN A 374 -10.72 4.31 0.14
C ASN A 374 -9.34 4.98 0.04
N LEU A 375 -9.19 6.03 -0.76
CA LEU A 375 -7.95 6.82 -0.81
C LEU A 375 -7.54 7.32 0.58
N LEU A 376 -8.46 7.92 1.33
CA LEU A 376 -8.20 8.41 2.68
C LEU A 376 -7.72 7.30 3.62
N LEU A 377 -8.36 6.12 3.60
CA LEU A 377 -7.92 4.96 4.39
C LEU A 377 -6.46 4.59 4.08
N TRP A 378 -6.11 4.51 2.80
CA TRP A 378 -4.73 4.18 2.39
C TRP A 378 -3.74 5.27 2.75
N MET A 379 -4.15 6.54 2.75
CA MET A 379 -3.30 7.64 3.22
C MET A 379 -3.03 7.51 4.72
N VAL A 380 -4.06 7.24 5.53
CA VAL A 380 -3.89 7.05 6.98
C VAL A 380 -3.00 5.84 7.28
N ARG A 381 -3.18 4.72 6.55
CA ARG A 381 -2.28 3.55 6.62
C ARG A 381 -0.84 3.88 6.28
N LEU A 382 -0.62 4.72 5.26
CA LEU A 382 0.71 5.16 4.88
C LEU A 382 1.35 6.02 5.97
N ILE A 383 0.59 6.93 6.58
CA ILE A 383 1.04 7.77 7.71
C ILE A 383 1.41 6.90 8.90
N HIS A 384 0.58 5.91 9.23
CA HIS A 384 0.86 4.94 10.28
C HIS A 384 2.16 4.17 9.99
N THR A 385 2.35 3.69 8.77
CA THR A 385 3.50 2.85 8.40
C THR A 385 4.81 3.63 8.34
N ASP A 386 4.82 4.82 7.71
CA ASP A 386 5.99 5.70 7.64
C ASP A 386 5.57 7.17 7.84
N PRO A 387 5.55 7.66 9.10
CA PRO A 387 5.15 9.03 9.41
C PRO A 387 6.10 10.09 8.85
N MET A 388 7.35 9.73 8.49
CA MET A 388 8.32 10.71 7.97
C MET A 388 7.92 11.25 6.60
N LEU A 389 7.11 10.50 5.84
CA LEU A 389 6.49 10.99 4.61
C LEU A 389 5.63 12.24 4.83
N MET A 390 5.10 12.44 6.04
CA MET A 390 4.32 13.63 6.40
C MET A 390 5.09 14.62 7.28
N LEU A 391 6.11 14.19 8.02
CA LEU A 391 6.84 15.04 8.97
C LEU A 391 8.08 15.72 8.37
N TYR A 392 8.54 15.31 7.19
CA TYR A 392 9.73 15.90 6.58
C TYR A 392 9.51 17.36 6.17
N ASN A 393 10.31 18.26 6.75
CA ASN A 393 10.20 19.72 6.54
C ASN A 393 11.57 20.41 6.42
N GLN A 394 12.60 19.71 5.93
CA GLN A 394 13.96 20.24 5.88
C GLN A 394 14.02 21.60 5.14
N GLY A 395 14.63 22.60 5.79
CA GLY A 395 14.84 23.94 5.21
C GLY A 395 13.66 24.91 5.35
N LYS A 396 12.53 24.51 5.95
CA LYS A 396 11.43 25.43 6.29
C LYS A 396 11.68 26.17 7.61
N PRO A 397 11.11 27.36 7.82
CA PRO A 397 11.13 28.01 9.13
C PRO A 397 10.37 27.19 10.19
N GLY A 398 10.84 27.16 11.43
CA GLY A 398 10.22 26.39 12.52
C GLY A 398 8.71 26.65 12.73
N HIS A 399 8.23 27.88 12.52
CA HIS A 399 6.79 28.19 12.63
C HIS A 399 5.94 27.51 11.53
N GLU A 400 6.48 27.38 10.30
CA GLU A 400 5.81 26.63 9.23
C GLU A 400 5.83 25.13 9.52
N MET A 401 6.94 24.61 10.08
CA MET A 401 7.02 23.22 10.50
C MET A 401 5.94 22.90 11.53
N GLN A 402 5.85 23.73 12.58
CA GLN A 402 4.82 23.61 13.61
C GLN A 402 3.40 23.67 13.02
N SER A 403 3.09 24.65 12.18
CA SER A 403 1.76 24.77 11.54
C SER A 403 1.42 23.52 10.74
N SER A 404 2.36 23.04 9.93
CA SER A 404 2.13 21.87 9.08
C SER A 404 1.91 20.58 9.88
N THR A 405 2.62 20.41 10.99
CA THR A 405 2.45 19.26 11.89
C THR A 405 1.13 19.36 12.65
N LEU A 406 0.76 20.55 13.11
CA LEU A 406 -0.50 20.80 13.78
C LEU A 406 -1.70 20.51 12.87
N GLU A 407 -1.67 20.97 11.62
CA GLU A 407 -2.71 20.71 10.62
C GLU A 407 -2.88 19.22 10.34
N LEU A 408 -1.78 18.49 10.15
CA LEU A 408 -1.77 17.04 9.94
C LEU A 408 -2.43 16.31 11.12
N ILE A 409 -1.98 16.61 12.34
CA ILE A 409 -2.46 15.93 13.55
C ILE A 409 -3.92 16.27 13.81
N ASN A 410 -4.35 17.52 13.65
CA ASN A 410 -5.75 17.90 13.75
C ASN A 410 -6.62 17.21 12.69
N GLY A 411 -6.11 17.05 11.47
CA GLY A 411 -6.75 16.27 10.41
C GLY A 411 -6.99 14.82 10.82
N LEU A 412 -6.00 14.15 11.41
CA LEU A 412 -6.15 12.78 11.94
C LEU A 412 -7.09 12.70 13.15
N VAL A 413 -7.01 13.65 14.09
CA VAL A 413 -7.91 13.72 15.25
C VAL A 413 -9.38 13.89 14.82
N SER A 414 -9.62 14.57 13.70
CA SER A 414 -10.97 14.69 13.13
C SER A 414 -11.55 13.32 12.70
N LEU A 415 -10.69 12.33 12.41
CA LEU A 415 -11.06 10.98 11.96
C LEU A 415 -11.26 9.97 13.10
N VAL A 416 -10.66 10.19 14.28
CA VAL A 416 -10.75 9.30 15.45
C VAL A 416 -12.20 9.00 15.89
N HIS A 417 -13.13 9.90 15.56
CA HIS A 417 -14.54 9.75 15.89
C HIS A 417 -15.42 9.92 14.64
N GLN A 418 -15.47 8.88 13.80
CA GLN A 418 -16.28 8.84 12.57
C GLN A 418 -17.16 7.57 12.53
N PRO A 419 -18.44 7.64 12.96
CA PRO A 419 -19.33 6.48 13.04
C PRO A 419 -19.56 5.77 11.69
N THR A 420 -19.40 6.49 10.58
CA THR A 420 -19.64 5.96 9.24
C THR A 420 -18.40 5.33 8.59
N MET A 421 -17.23 5.41 9.24
CA MET A 421 -15.95 4.93 8.70
C MET A 421 -15.07 4.34 9.83
N PRO A 422 -15.50 3.24 10.48
CA PRO A 422 -14.80 2.68 11.64
C PRO A 422 -13.36 2.23 11.32
N ASP A 423 -13.11 1.69 10.12
CA ASP A 423 -11.77 1.27 9.70
C ASP A 423 -10.79 2.44 9.63
N ILE A 424 -11.24 3.60 9.12
CA ILE A 424 -10.43 4.82 9.04
C ILE A 424 -10.21 5.39 10.43
N ALA A 425 -11.23 5.37 11.30
CA ALA A 425 -11.12 5.86 12.66
C ALA A 425 -10.09 5.05 13.47
N SER A 426 -10.15 3.72 13.39
CA SER A 426 -9.19 2.81 14.03
C SER A 426 -7.77 3.04 13.51
N GLU A 427 -7.58 3.13 12.20
CA GLU A 427 -6.26 3.38 11.63
C GLU A 427 -5.72 4.78 12.00
N ALA A 428 -6.60 5.80 12.11
CA ALA A 428 -6.19 7.15 12.52
C ALA A 428 -5.73 7.18 13.99
N MET A 429 -6.36 6.39 14.86
CA MET A 429 -5.92 6.21 16.24
C MET A 429 -4.50 5.64 16.28
N GLU A 430 -4.23 4.57 15.53
CA GLU A 430 -2.88 3.97 15.45
C GLU A 430 -1.84 4.92 14.83
N ALA A 431 -2.20 5.64 13.77
CA ALA A 431 -1.33 6.64 13.16
C ALA A 431 -0.94 7.75 14.16
N LEU A 432 -1.91 8.24 14.95
CA LEU A 432 -1.67 9.23 15.99
C LEU A 432 -0.76 8.68 17.09
N LEU A 433 -0.92 7.43 17.50
CA LEU A 433 -0.02 6.78 18.45
C LEU A 433 1.41 6.76 17.93
N VAL A 434 1.63 6.34 16.68
CA VAL A 434 2.97 6.34 16.06
C VAL A 434 3.55 7.75 15.96
N LEU A 435 2.74 8.75 15.59
CA LEU A 435 3.18 10.15 15.55
C LEU A 435 3.56 10.70 16.93
N HIS A 436 2.94 10.21 18.01
CA HIS A 436 3.25 10.58 19.39
C HIS A 436 4.41 9.78 20.01
N HIS A 437 5.06 8.88 19.26
CA HIS A 437 6.28 8.25 19.77
C HIS A 437 7.35 9.33 20.05
N PRO A 438 8.13 9.27 21.16
CA PRO A 438 9.10 10.32 21.51
C PRO A 438 10.05 10.72 20.39
N ASP A 439 10.53 9.75 19.61
CA ASP A 439 11.40 10.00 18.45
C ASP A 439 10.71 10.76 17.31
N LYS A 440 9.39 10.60 17.16
CA LYS A 440 8.59 11.28 16.15
C LYS A 440 8.18 12.68 16.61
N ILE A 441 7.91 12.88 17.90
CA ILE A 441 7.66 14.21 18.47
C ILE A 441 8.86 15.15 18.24
N LYS A 442 10.10 14.65 18.42
CA LYS A 442 11.32 15.45 18.18
C LYS A 442 11.41 16.02 16.76
N VAL A 443 10.82 15.35 15.77
CA VAL A 443 10.84 15.79 14.36
C VAL A 443 9.60 16.58 13.95
N TRP A 444 8.62 16.77 14.84
CA TRP A 444 7.47 17.66 14.57
C TRP A 444 7.93 19.09 14.27
N ASN A 445 8.95 19.53 15.01
CA ASN A 445 9.67 20.78 14.79
C ASN A 445 11.05 20.66 15.46
N PRO A 446 12.12 20.34 14.71
CA PRO A 446 13.46 20.20 15.26
C PRO A 446 14.01 21.48 15.90
N ASP A 447 13.52 22.66 15.49
CA ASP A 447 13.99 23.95 16.02
C ASP A 447 13.44 24.22 17.43
N ASP A 448 12.21 23.76 17.71
CA ASP A 448 11.56 23.95 19.01
C ASP A 448 10.60 22.78 19.35
N PRO A 449 11.16 21.59 19.67
CA PRO A 449 10.38 20.37 19.83
C PRO A 449 9.46 20.41 21.06
N ILE A 450 9.90 21.05 22.15
CA ILE A 450 9.14 21.10 23.40
C ILE A 450 7.96 22.07 23.30
N LYS A 451 8.13 23.28 22.76
CA LYS A 451 6.98 24.20 22.60
C LYS A 451 5.97 23.63 21.60
N THR A 452 6.45 23.02 20.53
CA THR A 452 5.59 22.35 19.53
C THR A 452 4.83 21.18 20.15
N PHE A 453 5.48 20.37 20.98
CA PHE A 453 4.84 19.30 21.73
C PHE A 453 3.69 19.81 22.60
N TRP A 454 3.93 20.87 23.39
CA TRP A 454 2.91 21.42 24.28
C TRP A 454 1.69 21.92 23.52
N ASP A 455 1.89 22.61 22.39
CA ASP A 455 0.79 23.06 21.54
C ASP A 455 0.04 21.89 20.90
N VAL A 456 0.72 21.13 20.04
CA VAL A 456 0.13 20.08 19.21
C VAL A 456 -0.53 18.99 20.05
N SER A 457 0.19 18.47 21.06
CA SER A 457 -0.33 17.35 21.82
C SER A 457 -1.43 17.79 22.80
N SER A 458 -1.43 19.03 23.29
CA SER A 458 -2.57 19.54 24.09
C SER A 458 -3.83 19.76 23.24
N GLN A 459 -3.69 20.16 21.98
CA GLN A 459 -4.82 20.28 21.04
C GLN A 459 -5.51 18.93 20.80
N VAL A 460 -4.74 17.84 20.69
CA VAL A 460 -5.27 16.47 20.58
C VAL A 460 -6.12 16.13 21.81
N LEU A 461 -5.56 16.31 23.01
CA LEU A 461 -6.25 16.01 24.26
C LEU A 461 -7.52 16.86 24.43
N PHE A 462 -7.44 18.16 24.15
CA PHE A 462 -8.58 19.06 24.22
C PHE A 462 -9.71 18.62 23.28
N SER A 463 -9.39 18.38 22.00
CA SER A 463 -10.38 18.05 20.96
C SER A 463 -11.13 16.76 21.25
N ILE A 464 -10.42 15.71 21.67
CA ILE A 464 -11.04 14.43 21.98
C ILE A 464 -11.81 14.50 23.30
N SER A 465 -11.26 15.16 24.31
CA SER A 465 -11.95 15.35 25.60
C SER A 465 -13.26 16.12 25.42
N GLN A 466 -13.27 17.14 24.55
CA GLN A 466 -14.50 17.88 24.25
C GLN A 466 -15.59 16.98 23.64
N LYS A 467 -15.24 16.10 22.70
CA LYS A 467 -16.19 15.16 22.08
C LYS A 467 -16.71 14.12 23.08
N LEU A 468 -15.84 13.63 23.96
CA LEU A 468 -16.19 12.69 25.04
C LEU A 468 -17.20 13.33 26.02
N ILE A 469 -16.95 14.57 26.46
CA ILE A 469 -17.86 15.31 27.35
C ILE A 469 -19.23 15.55 26.70
N GLN A 470 -19.26 15.78 25.38
CA GLN A 470 -20.51 15.99 24.64
C GLN A 470 -21.28 14.69 24.38
N HIS A 471 -20.79 13.53 24.86
CA HIS A 471 -21.36 12.20 24.63
C HIS A 471 -21.61 11.90 23.15
N GLN A 472 -20.78 12.45 22.26
CA GLN A 472 -20.88 12.21 20.81
C GLN A 472 -20.33 10.82 20.43
N ILE A 473 -19.50 10.22 21.29
CA ILE A 473 -18.76 8.99 21.03
C ILE A 473 -19.51 7.76 21.57
N VAL A 474 -19.97 6.91 20.65
CA VAL A 474 -20.65 5.64 21.01
C VAL A 474 -19.65 4.62 21.55
N ASN A 475 -18.48 4.47 20.92
CA ASN A 475 -17.39 3.58 21.35
C ASN A 475 -16.43 4.29 22.33
N TYR A 476 -16.97 4.98 23.34
CA TYR A 476 -16.17 5.82 24.23
C TYR A 476 -15.09 5.04 25.00
N THR A 477 -15.31 3.78 25.32
CA THR A 477 -14.35 2.93 26.04
C THR A 477 -13.05 2.72 25.26
N ASP A 478 -13.14 2.44 23.95
CA ASP A 478 -11.97 2.28 23.09
C ASP A 478 -11.22 3.61 22.94
N ILE A 479 -11.95 4.73 22.82
CA ILE A 479 -11.35 6.06 22.77
C ILE A 479 -10.66 6.42 24.09
N LEU A 480 -11.22 6.05 25.25
CA LEU A 480 -10.58 6.24 26.56
C LEU A 480 -9.29 5.41 26.66
N LYS A 481 -9.29 4.15 26.21
CA LYS A 481 -8.09 3.30 26.18
C LYS A 481 -7.00 3.91 25.29
N TRP A 482 -7.38 4.43 24.13
CA TRP A 482 -6.46 5.12 23.23
C TRP A 482 -5.95 6.44 23.81
N LEU A 483 -6.82 7.24 24.45
CA LEU A 483 -6.45 8.50 25.10
C LEU A 483 -5.44 8.25 26.22
N ARG A 484 -5.61 7.18 26.99
CA ARG A 484 -4.64 6.71 27.99
C ARG A 484 -3.28 6.44 27.34
N GLU A 485 -3.24 5.74 26.21
CA GLU A 485 -1.98 5.45 25.51
C GLU A 485 -1.29 6.71 24.94
N ILE A 486 -2.07 7.71 24.51
CA ILE A 486 -1.54 9.04 24.16
C ILE A 486 -0.89 9.71 25.38
N LEU A 487 -1.53 9.66 26.56
CA LEU A 487 -0.96 10.19 27.81
C LEU A 487 0.34 9.47 28.19
N VAL A 488 0.42 8.15 28.06
CA VAL A 488 1.66 7.38 28.28
C VAL A 488 2.78 7.88 27.37
N ARG A 489 2.51 8.08 26.08
CA ARG A 489 3.51 8.56 25.11
C ARG A 489 3.95 10.00 25.39
N ARG A 490 3.04 10.85 25.83
CA ARG A 490 3.34 12.21 26.29
C ARG A 490 4.30 12.21 27.48
N ASN A 491 3.99 11.42 28.51
CA ASN A 491 4.85 11.29 29.70
C ASN A 491 6.23 10.75 29.32
N ALA A 492 6.29 9.74 28.45
CA ALA A 492 7.56 9.20 27.95
C ALA A 492 8.42 10.25 27.23
N PHE A 493 7.81 11.10 26.39
CA PHE A 493 8.54 12.20 25.74
C PHE A 493 9.01 13.25 26.75
N LEU A 494 8.13 13.70 27.65
CA LEU A 494 8.48 14.68 28.68
C LEU A 494 9.58 14.16 29.61
N ALA A 495 9.53 12.89 30.01
CA ALA A 495 10.58 12.27 30.81
C ALA A 495 11.95 12.29 30.09
N SER A 496 11.96 12.08 28.77
CA SER A 496 13.19 12.17 27.95
C SER A 496 13.74 13.60 27.81
N MET A 497 12.91 14.62 28.09
CA MET A 497 13.22 16.04 27.97
C MET A 497 12.98 16.79 29.29
N LYS A 498 13.12 16.08 30.43
CA LYS A 498 12.67 16.54 31.76
C LYS A 498 13.18 17.95 32.13
N ASP A 499 14.44 18.25 31.78
CA ASP A 499 15.10 19.52 32.11
C ASP A 499 14.47 20.72 31.38
N TYR A 500 13.70 20.46 30.32
CA TYR A 500 12.97 21.46 29.53
C TYR A 500 11.45 21.30 29.64
N ALA A 501 10.95 20.41 30.49
CA ALA A 501 9.54 20.01 30.50
C ALA A 501 8.56 21.19 30.64
N ASN A 502 8.93 22.26 31.35
CA ASN A 502 8.06 23.42 31.55
C ASN A 502 8.14 24.49 30.46
N VAL A 503 9.13 24.41 29.56
CA VAL A 503 9.33 25.41 28.50
C VAL A 503 8.10 25.45 27.58
N GLY A 504 7.42 26.61 27.50
CA GLY A 504 6.23 26.77 26.67
C GLY A 504 4.95 26.09 27.19
N SER A 505 4.97 25.52 28.40
CA SER A 505 3.81 24.84 28.99
C SER A 505 2.66 25.78 29.42
N HIS A 506 2.92 27.09 29.49
CA HIS A 506 1.97 28.10 29.99
C HIS A 506 0.97 28.63 28.93
N ILE A 507 0.91 28.00 27.76
CA ILE A 507 -0.06 28.38 26.73
C ILE A 507 -1.49 27.98 27.12
N ALA A 508 -2.48 28.76 26.68
CA ALA A 508 -3.88 28.60 27.10
C ALA A 508 -4.44 27.19 26.83
N ILE A 509 -4.05 26.58 25.70
CA ILE A 509 -4.53 25.26 25.31
C ILE A 509 -4.09 24.15 26.28
N CYS A 510 -2.88 24.24 26.87
CA CYS A 510 -2.42 23.26 27.87
C CYS A 510 -3.35 23.24 29.09
N LYS A 511 -3.68 24.42 29.62
CA LYS A 511 -4.60 24.56 30.76
C LYS A 511 -6.00 24.07 30.41
N GLN A 512 -6.50 24.41 29.21
CA GLN A 512 -7.83 23.98 28.76
C GLN A 512 -7.90 22.46 28.57
N ALA A 513 -6.87 21.85 27.96
CA ALA A 513 -6.77 20.41 27.79
C ALA A 513 -6.78 19.68 29.13
N HIS A 514 -5.99 20.15 30.10
CA HIS A 514 -5.93 19.58 31.45
C HIS A 514 -7.30 19.59 32.14
N ILE A 515 -7.97 20.76 32.17
CA ILE A 515 -9.33 20.87 32.75
C ILE A 515 -10.31 19.94 32.05
N LYS A 516 -10.23 19.80 30.72
CA LYS A 516 -11.13 18.91 29.97
C LYS A 516 -10.86 17.44 30.27
N LEU A 517 -9.60 17.03 30.44
CA LEU A 517 -9.25 15.68 30.86
C LEU A 517 -9.80 15.35 32.24
N GLU A 518 -9.65 16.24 33.22
CA GLU A 518 -10.25 16.07 34.54
C GLU A 518 -11.76 15.83 34.46
N VAL A 519 -12.47 16.69 33.71
CA VAL A 519 -13.92 16.55 33.51
C VAL A 519 -14.24 15.21 32.86
N VAL A 520 -13.53 14.79 31.81
CA VAL A 520 -13.73 13.49 31.17
C VAL A 520 -13.58 12.36 32.18
N PHE A 521 -12.44 12.27 32.87
CA PHE A 521 -12.17 11.14 33.75
C PHE A 521 -13.17 11.08 34.90
N PHE A 522 -13.52 12.22 35.51
CA PHE A 522 -14.59 12.26 36.50
C PHE A 522 -15.96 11.86 35.95
N THR A 523 -16.34 12.32 34.75
CA THR A 523 -17.61 11.93 34.11
C THR A 523 -17.68 10.41 33.91
N TYR A 524 -16.61 9.79 33.43
CA TYR A 524 -16.59 8.36 33.13
C TYR A 524 -16.36 7.45 34.34
N LEU A 525 -16.06 7.98 35.54
CA LEU A 525 -16.19 7.21 36.78
C LEU A 525 -17.63 6.75 37.05
N TRP A 526 -18.61 7.45 36.49
CA TRP A 526 -20.03 7.13 36.58
C TRP A 526 -20.54 6.33 35.38
N SER A 527 -19.64 5.81 34.55
CA SER A 527 -20.00 4.97 33.40
C SER A 527 -20.65 3.65 33.86
N VAL A 528 -21.60 3.17 33.07
CA VAL A 528 -22.16 1.81 33.24
C VAL A 528 -21.20 0.73 32.75
N ASP A 529 -20.23 1.10 31.91
CA ASP A 529 -19.16 0.21 31.46
C ASP A 529 -17.99 0.24 32.45
N MET A 530 -17.78 -0.89 33.13
CA MET A 530 -16.71 -1.06 34.12
C MET A 530 -15.31 -0.86 33.52
N GLU A 531 -15.09 -1.23 32.26
CA GLU A 531 -13.80 -1.01 31.61
C GLU A 531 -13.50 0.49 31.45
N ALA A 532 -14.51 1.29 31.10
CA ALA A 532 -14.36 2.74 31.00
C ALA A 532 -14.05 3.38 32.36
N VAL A 533 -14.61 2.85 33.45
CA VAL A 533 -14.30 3.29 34.82
C VAL A 533 -12.84 2.97 35.15
N LEU A 534 -12.39 1.73 34.94
CA LEU A 534 -11.02 1.31 35.23
C LEU A 534 -9.99 2.10 34.43
N VAL A 535 -10.25 2.34 33.14
CA VAL A 535 -9.37 3.14 32.28
C VAL A 535 -9.31 4.58 32.79
N SER A 536 -10.45 5.19 33.12
CA SER A 536 -10.51 6.56 33.66
C SER A 536 -9.75 6.70 34.98
N LEU A 537 -9.89 5.73 35.91
CA LEU A 537 -9.11 5.70 37.15
C LEU A 537 -7.61 5.66 36.87
N SER A 538 -7.17 4.82 35.93
CA SER A 538 -5.75 4.71 35.58
C SER A 538 -5.18 5.99 34.94
N CYS A 539 -6.01 6.79 34.26
CA CYS A 539 -5.57 8.04 33.64
C CYS A 539 -5.22 9.13 34.67
N PHE A 540 -5.80 9.11 35.88
CA PHE A 540 -5.39 9.99 36.97
C PHE A 540 -3.93 9.78 37.36
N ALA A 541 -3.44 8.52 37.32
CA ALA A 541 -2.03 8.22 37.56
C ALA A 541 -1.12 8.91 36.54
N LEU A 542 -1.52 8.91 35.26
CA LEU A 542 -0.74 9.53 34.18
C LEU A 542 -0.73 11.05 34.28
N MET A 543 -1.83 11.66 34.76
CA MET A 543 -1.86 13.09 35.07
C MET A 543 -0.90 13.46 36.20
N CYS A 544 -0.84 12.63 37.26
CA CYS A 544 0.12 12.79 38.35
C CYS A 544 1.56 12.60 37.88
N GLU A 545 1.84 11.57 37.06
CA GLU A 545 3.15 11.32 36.48
C GLU A 545 3.64 12.51 35.63
N GLU A 546 2.77 13.11 34.79
CA GLU A 546 3.11 14.32 34.03
C GLU A 546 3.55 15.46 34.97
N ALA A 547 2.83 15.63 36.09
CA ALA A 547 3.14 16.64 37.09
C ALA A 547 4.48 16.36 37.79
N ASP A 548 4.74 15.11 38.16
CA ASP A 548 5.99 14.69 38.81
C ASP A 548 7.22 14.93 37.92
N ILE A 549 7.11 14.59 36.63
CA ILE A 549 8.17 14.86 35.63
C ILE A 549 8.49 16.36 35.56
N ARG A 550 7.46 17.20 35.61
CA ARG A 550 7.58 18.66 35.51
C ARG A 550 8.07 19.33 36.79
N CYS A 551 7.82 18.74 37.95
CA CYS A 551 8.33 19.23 39.22
C CYS A 551 9.83 19.04 39.38
N GLY A 552 10.37 17.97 38.78
CA GLY A 552 11.79 17.63 38.88
C GLY A 552 12.76 18.65 38.26
N SER A 553 12.29 19.58 37.41
CA SER A 553 13.16 20.54 36.69
C SER A 553 13.22 21.95 37.27
N ASP A 554 12.16 22.44 37.94
CA ASP A 554 12.06 23.85 38.37
C ASP A 554 11.73 24.04 39.87
N GLU A 555 11.84 22.99 40.70
CA GLU A 555 11.45 23.00 42.14
C GLU A 555 10.00 23.50 42.40
N VAL A 556 9.14 23.46 41.38
CA VAL A 556 7.73 23.83 41.50
C VAL A 556 7.00 22.73 42.28
N ALA A 557 6.25 23.11 43.31
CA ALA A 557 5.45 22.16 44.07
C ALA A 557 4.41 21.48 43.17
N VAL A 558 4.28 20.15 43.25
CA VAL A 558 3.36 19.36 42.42
C VAL A 558 1.90 19.81 42.54
N THR A 559 1.50 20.26 43.71
CA THR A 559 0.17 20.81 44.00
C THR A 559 -0.10 22.15 43.32
N SER A 560 0.94 22.87 42.88
CA SER A 560 0.80 24.08 42.06
C SER A 560 0.48 23.76 40.60
N LEU A 561 0.91 22.59 40.11
CA LEU A 561 0.59 22.09 38.77
C LEU A 561 -0.74 21.33 38.76
N VAL A 562 -0.98 20.49 39.77
CA VAL A 562 -2.17 19.65 39.92
C VAL A 562 -2.71 19.79 41.36
N PRO A 563 -3.67 20.70 41.61
CA PRO A 563 -4.17 20.95 42.96
C PRO A 563 -4.78 19.71 43.64
N ASN A 564 -5.38 18.82 42.86
CA ASN A 564 -6.04 17.59 43.33
C ASN A 564 -5.10 16.37 43.35
N TYR A 565 -3.77 16.57 43.33
CA TYR A 565 -2.79 15.49 43.17
C TYR A 565 -3.01 14.28 44.10
N HIS A 566 -3.20 14.52 45.41
CA HIS A 566 -3.39 13.44 46.38
C HIS A 566 -4.67 12.63 46.12
N LEU A 567 -5.77 13.29 45.73
CA LEU A 567 -7.01 12.63 45.36
C LEU A 567 -6.83 11.77 44.09
N TYR A 568 -6.10 12.28 43.10
CA TYR A 568 -5.83 11.55 41.86
C TYR A 568 -5.00 10.29 42.08
N ILE A 569 -4.01 10.33 42.97
CA ILE A 569 -3.25 9.14 43.38
C ILE A 569 -4.15 8.10 44.07
N GLU A 570 -5.03 8.53 44.98
CA GLU A 570 -5.96 7.62 45.67
C GLU A 570 -6.96 6.96 44.70
N LEU A 571 -7.53 7.75 43.79
CA LEU A 571 -8.38 7.23 42.71
C LEU A 571 -7.63 6.25 41.81
N ALA A 572 -6.40 6.58 41.41
CA ALA A 572 -5.57 5.71 40.61
C ALA A 572 -5.24 4.38 41.31
N GLN A 573 -4.98 4.39 42.61
CA GLN A 573 -4.73 3.14 43.37
C GLN A 573 -5.95 2.21 43.36
N THR A 574 -7.15 2.78 43.31
CA THR A 574 -8.42 2.03 43.28
C THR A 574 -8.56 1.19 42.01
N SER A 575 -7.95 1.59 40.87
CA SER A 575 -8.00 0.78 39.63
C SER A 575 -7.30 -0.58 39.78
N ASN A 576 -6.27 -0.65 40.64
CA ASN A 576 -5.51 -1.89 40.87
C ASN A 576 -6.19 -2.84 41.85
N VAL A 577 -7.12 -2.33 42.67
CA VAL A 577 -7.87 -3.11 43.66
C VAL A 577 -9.12 -3.73 43.04
N LEU A 578 -9.75 -3.04 42.07
CA LEU A 578 -10.95 -3.53 41.38
C LEU A 578 -10.68 -4.62 40.32
N THR A 579 -9.40 -4.89 40.00
CA THR A 579 -8.98 -5.92 39.03
C THR A 579 -8.63 -7.27 39.68
N THR A 580 -8.60 -7.34 41.01
CA THR A 580 -8.52 -8.56 41.83
C THR A 580 -9.87 -8.91 42.43
#